data_AF-A0AAW1SUC1-F1
#
_entry.id   AF-A0AAW1SUC1-F1
#
_cell.length_a   1.000
_cell.length_b   1.000
_cell.length_c   1.000
_cell.angle_alpha   90.00
_cell.angle_beta   90.00
_cell.angle_gamma   90.00
#
_symmetry.space_group_name_H-M   'P 1'
#
loop_
_entity.id
_entity.type
_entity.pdbx_description
1 polymer ?
#
loop_
_entity_poly.entity_id
_entity_poly.type
_entity_poly.pdbx_seq_one_letter_code
_entity_poly.pdbx_strand_id
1 'polypeptide(L)'
;MNLRVRGPRGQSTLTGLEATTTTIADLQQRLEDNTGILAAEQQWLTGWPLLKLEVSGDLSRPLECLQLSHNDLLVVQQGPPAPAVPATTAAATDDAGSADAEMDEDPELAAAIAAQSAASPSGAPVSVILSDGTAVVRRIIASDNSCLFNAVGYVMEGSLQEAPHLRQVIAETVAADSDTFTEGFLGRPNKEYCQWILKADKWGGAIELSILSKFFACEIAAYDIQTQRQDVYGQDGGYGQQALLLYDGLHYDAMAVAAFDGAPKELDIRMFDPNAPQAAAIHKGAAELVAQAHKARQFTDVANFTLRCGACQLGLKGEKEALEHAKATGHANFQEYS
;
A
#
# COMPACT_ATOMS: atom_id res chain seq x y z
N MET A 1 15.84 4.42 33.92
CA MET A 1 15.43 4.05 32.55
C MET A 1 15.01 5.29 31.78
N ASN A 2 14.97 5.17 30.45
CA ASN A 2 14.36 6.15 29.54
C ASN A 2 13.18 5.46 28.86
N LEU A 3 12.12 6.20 28.53
CA LEU A 3 10.96 5.70 27.77
C LEU A 3 10.76 6.57 26.53
N ARG A 4 10.54 5.96 25.36
CA ARG A 4 10.12 6.66 24.15
C ARG A 4 8.62 6.90 24.25
N VAL A 5 8.18 8.14 24.22
CA VAL A 5 6.76 8.50 24.38
C VAL A 5 6.21 8.98 23.06
N ARG A 6 5.02 8.50 22.67
CA ARG A 6 4.31 8.97 21.47
C ARG A 6 2.88 9.39 21.86
N GLY A 7 2.47 10.59 21.48
CA GLY A 7 1.13 11.13 21.74
C GLY A 7 0.74 12.22 20.74
N PRO A 8 -0.33 13.00 21.00
CA PRO A 8 -0.85 13.98 20.04
C PRO A 8 0.14 15.07 19.65
N ARG A 9 1.10 15.39 20.53
CA ARG A 9 2.19 16.36 20.28
C ARG A 9 3.42 15.74 19.57
N GLY A 10 3.30 14.53 19.03
CA GLY A 10 4.38 13.81 18.35
C GLY A 10 5.11 12.81 19.23
N GLN A 11 6.41 12.60 18.96
CA GLN A 11 7.26 11.65 19.68
C GLN A 11 8.34 12.38 20.48
N SER A 12 8.59 11.92 21.71
CA SER A 12 9.64 12.41 22.60
C SER A 12 10.35 11.25 23.32
N THR A 13 11.26 11.56 24.25
CA THR A 13 11.85 10.57 25.16
C THR A 13 11.87 11.14 26.56
N LEU A 14 11.17 10.49 27.49
CA LEU A 14 11.27 10.80 28.92
C LEU A 14 12.52 10.15 29.48
N THR A 15 13.40 10.96 30.06
CA THR A 15 14.67 10.54 30.67
C THR A 15 14.62 10.70 32.19
N GLY A 16 15.50 9.99 32.90
CA GLY A 16 15.61 10.09 34.36
C GLY A 16 14.41 9.54 35.13
N LEU A 17 13.79 8.46 34.62
CA LEU A 17 12.77 7.69 35.34
C LEU A 17 13.47 6.56 36.12
N GLU A 18 13.38 6.53 37.44
CA GLU A 18 13.98 5.47 38.26
C GLU A 18 12.93 4.40 38.60
N ALA A 19 13.14 3.16 38.15
CA ALA A 19 12.11 2.12 38.17
C ALA A 19 11.59 1.75 39.58
N THR A 20 12.43 1.92 40.61
CA THR A 20 12.16 1.58 42.01
C THR A 20 11.71 2.76 42.89
N THR A 21 11.86 4.00 42.42
CA THR A 21 11.63 5.22 43.24
C THR A 21 10.66 6.21 42.60
N THR A 22 10.57 6.24 41.26
CA THR A 22 9.55 7.00 40.52
C THR A 22 8.23 6.23 40.57
N THR A 23 7.14 6.91 40.91
CA THR A 23 5.80 6.30 40.99
C THR A 23 5.06 6.32 39.65
N ILE A 24 3.98 5.56 39.57
CA ILE A 24 3.05 5.60 38.43
C ILE A 24 2.40 6.99 38.30
N ALA A 25 2.08 7.65 39.43
CA ALA A 25 1.58 9.03 39.44
C ALA A 25 2.60 10.05 38.89
N ASP A 26 3.89 9.92 39.24
CA ASP A 26 4.96 10.78 38.69
C ASP A 26 5.06 10.64 37.16
N LEU A 27 4.82 9.44 36.63
CA LEU A 27 4.81 9.20 35.19
C LEU A 27 3.53 9.76 34.53
N GLN A 28 2.35 9.64 35.15
CA GLN A 28 1.12 10.29 34.67
C GLN A 28 1.29 11.80 34.50
N GLN A 29 1.86 12.50 35.50
CA GLN A 29 2.10 13.94 35.39
C GLN A 29 3.09 14.26 34.27
N ARG A 30 4.22 13.53 34.19
CA ARG A 30 5.22 13.74 33.13
C ARG A 30 4.67 13.46 31.73
N LEU A 31 3.70 12.56 31.59
CA LEU A 31 3.02 12.29 30.31
C LEU A 31 1.95 13.35 30.01
N GLU A 32 1.28 13.93 31.02
CA GLU A 32 0.38 15.07 30.83
C GLU A 32 1.14 16.29 30.33
N ASP A 33 2.24 16.65 31.00
CA ASP A 33 3.12 17.76 30.62
C ASP A 33 3.64 17.60 29.18
N ASN A 34 4.06 16.37 28.82
CA ASN A 34 4.65 16.05 27.53
C ASN A 34 3.62 15.97 26.39
N THR A 35 2.52 15.26 26.59
CA THR A 35 1.55 14.92 25.52
C THR A 35 0.36 15.86 25.46
N GLY A 36 0.03 16.55 26.55
CA GLY A 36 -1.15 17.39 26.70
C GLY A 36 -2.44 16.66 27.05
N ILE A 37 -2.40 15.36 27.33
CA ILE A 37 -3.56 14.56 27.74
C ILE A 37 -3.63 14.52 29.26
N LEU A 38 -4.75 14.99 29.83
CA LEU A 38 -5.01 15.00 31.27
C LEU A 38 -4.91 13.58 31.86
N ALA A 39 -4.30 13.41 33.03
CA ALA A 39 -4.05 12.11 33.65
C ALA A 39 -5.29 11.20 33.78
N ALA A 40 -6.49 11.79 33.95
CA ALA A 40 -7.77 11.07 33.99
C ALA A 40 -8.27 10.55 32.63
N GLU A 41 -7.73 11.06 31.53
CA GLU A 41 -8.08 10.72 30.14
C GLU A 41 -6.97 9.92 29.43
N GLN A 42 -5.82 9.72 30.08
CA GLN A 42 -4.68 8.98 29.50
C GLN A 42 -4.99 7.47 29.41
N GLN A 43 -5.02 6.95 28.18
CA GLN A 43 -4.87 5.52 27.92
C GLN A 43 -3.43 5.24 27.47
N TRP A 44 -2.75 4.33 28.17
CA TRP A 44 -1.37 3.94 27.89
C TRP A 44 -1.33 2.63 27.12
N LEU A 45 -0.57 2.57 26.03
CA LEU A 45 -0.30 1.35 25.27
C LEU A 45 1.20 1.07 25.25
N THR A 46 1.61 -0.20 25.35
CA THR A 46 3.03 -0.62 25.31
C THR A 46 3.20 -1.96 24.60
N GLY A 47 4.44 -2.33 24.29
CA GLY A 47 4.81 -3.60 23.66
C GLY A 47 4.51 -3.68 22.17
N TRP A 48 4.60 -4.89 21.62
CA TRP A 48 4.15 -5.21 20.26
C TRP A 48 3.38 -6.56 20.26
N PRO A 49 2.12 -6.61 19.79
CA PRO A 49 1.27 -5.47 19.41
C PRO A 49 1.09 -4.48 20.57
N LEU A 50 0.66 -3.25 20.26
CA LEU A 50 0.42 -2.20 21.27
C LEU A 50 -0.79 -2.58 22.14
N LEU A 51 -0.52 -3.24 23.27
CA LEU A 51 -1.54 -3.63 24.23
C LEU A 51 -1.77 -2.52 25.24
N LYS A 52 -3.03 -2.33 25.65
CA LYS A 52 -3.37 -1.41 26.74
C LYS A 52 -2.68 -1.85 28.03
N LEU A 53 -1.83 -0.97 28.56
CA LEU A 53 -1.21 -1.14 29.86
C LEU A 53 -2.24 -0.82 30.94
N GLU A 54 -2.58 -1.79 31.77
CA GLU A 54 -3.59 -1.64 32.82
C GLU A 54 -3.05 -0.84 34.01
N VAL A 55 -3.19 0.49 33.92
CA VAL A 55 -2.91 1.45 34.99
C VAL A 55 -4.10 1.54 35.96
N SER A 56 -4.60 0.39 36.41
CA SER A 56 -5.82 0.26 37.22
C SER A 56 -5.49 -0.20 38.65
N GLY A 57 -5.29 0.75 39.56
CA GLY A 57 -4.99 0.47 40.97
C GLY A 57 -4.35 1.64 41.72
N ASP A 58 -3.52 1.31 42.71
CA ASP A 58 -2.75 2.28 43.51
C ASP A 58 -1.60 2.90 42.69
N LEU A 59 -1.71 4.20 42.43
CA LEU A 59 -0.78 4.99 41.62
C LEU A 59 0.51 5.36 42.37
N SER A 60 0.59 5.14 43.69
CA SER A 60 1.79 5.38 44.50
C SER A 60 2.87 4.30 44.34
N ARG A 61 2.54 3.21 43.63
CA ARG A 61 3.46 2.10 43.35
C ARG A 61 4.61 2.51 42.41
N PRO A 62 5.80 1.89 42.52
CA PRO A 62 6.94 2.19 41.65
C PRO A 62 6.77 1.60 40.23
N LEU A 63 7.42 2.23 39.24
CA LEU A 63 7.26 1.89 37.81
C LEU A 63 7.65 0.46 37.42
N GLU A 64 8.51 -0.22 38.19
CA GLU A 64 8.83 -1.65 37.99
C GLU A 64 7.57 -2.54 37.99
N CYS A 65 6.49 -2.12 38.66
CA CYS A 65 5.21 -2.83 38.68
C CYS A 65 4.53 -2.91 37.30
N LEU A 66 4.94 -2.07 36.34
CA LEU A 66 4.40 -2.03 34.97
C LEU A 66 5.23 -2.83 33.95
N GLN A 67 6.31 -3.48 34.39
CA GLN A 67 7.21 -4.30 33.53
C GLN A 67 7.87 -3.55 32.35
N LEU A 68 7.87 -2.21 32.38
CA LEU A 68 8.49 -1.36 31.36
C LEU A 68 10.02 -1.42 31.42
N SER A 69 10.65 -1.61 30.26
CA SER A 69 12.09 -1.70 30.05
C SER A 69 12.69 -0.42 29.46
N HIS A 70 14.03 -0.35 29.42
CA HIS A 70 14.74 0.81 28.89
C HIS A 70 14.55 0.95 27.37
N ASN A 71 14.15 2.14 26.93
CA ASN A 71 13.76 2.49 25.56
C ASN A 71 12.48 1.81 25.03
N ASP A 72 11.62 1.29 25.91
CA ASP A 72 10.27 0.87 25.52
C ASP A 72 9.47 2.04 24.92
N LEU A 73 8.54 1.70 24.04
CA LEU A 73 7.60 2.65 23.44
C LEU A 73 6.31 2.67 24.27
N LEU A 74 6.04 3.80 24.92
CA LEU A 74 4.80 4.08 25.61
C LEU A 74 3.97 5.06 24.76
N VAL A 75 2.87 4.58 24.18
CA VAL A 75 1.94 5.42 23.42
C VAL A 75 0.85 5.91 24.38
N VAL A 76 0.58 7.21 24.38
CA VAL A 76 -0.48 7.82 25.20
C VAL A 76 -1.55 8.38 24.27
N GLN A 77 -2.78 7.90 24.46
CA GLN A 77 -3.97 8.31 23.70
C GLN A 77 -5.00 8.93 24.66
N GLN A 78 -5.84 9.82 24.13
CA GLN A 78 -6.95 10.40 24.88
C GLN A 78 -8.14 9.45 24.78
N GLY A 79 -8.50 8.82 25.90
CA GLY A 79 -9.56 7.82 25.96
C GLY A 79 -10.87 8.37 26.53
N PRO A 80 -12.02 7.79 26.17
CA PRO A 80 -13.29 8.10 26.82
C PRO A 80 -13.33 7.52 28.25
N PRO A 81 -14.13 8.12 29.16
CA PRO A 81 -14.55 7.42 30.38
C PRO A 81 -15.38 6.17 30.00
N ALA A 82 -14.93 4.99 30.42
CA ALA A 82 -15.40 3.65 29.99
C ALA A 82 -16.78 3.22 30.58
N PRO A 83 -17.46 2.13 30.10
CA PRO A 83 -17.15 1.08 29.08
C PRO A 83 -18.17 1.06 27.88
N ALA A 84 -18.49 0.03 27.05
CA ALA A 84 -18.27 -1.45 26.99
C ALA A 84 -18.33 -2.02 25.52
N VAL A 85 -18.47 -3.35 25.33
CA VAL A 85 -18.20 -4.13 24.06
C VAL A 85 -19.02 -5.48 23.97
N PRO A 86 -18.84 -6.48 23.04
CA PRO A 86 -19.01 -6.51 21.55
C PRO A 86 -19.60 -7.84 20.91
N ALA A 87 -19.60 -7.99 19.54
CA ALA A 87 -19.55 -9.22 18.66
C ALA A 87 -19.40 -8.82 17.14
N THR A 88 -18.91 -9.53 16.08
CA THR A 88 -18.42 -10.92 15.71
C THR A 88 -19.46 -11.81 14.94
N THR A 89 -19.27 -12.53 13.80
CA THR A 89 -18.13 -12.99 12.89
C THR A 89 -18.43 -12.69 11.36
N ALA A 90 -18.06 -13.32 10.20
CA ALA A 90 -17.33 -14.54 9.67
C ALA A 90 -16.89 -14.38 8.15
N ALA A 91 -16.53 -15.44 7.36
CA ALA A 91 -16.11 -15.39 5.90
C ALA A 91 -16.07 -16.76 5.11
N ALA A 92 -15.87 -16.73 3.75
CA ALA A 92 -15.43 -17.80 2.78
C ALA A 92 -15.10 -17.13 1.38
N THR A 93 -13.94 -17.25 0.68
CA THR A 93 -13.34 -18.30 -0.25
C THR A 93 -14.03 -18.43 -1.65
N ASP A 94 -13.46 -18.83 -2.83
CA ASP A 94 -12.23 -19.56 -3.29
C ASP A 94 -11.76 -19.24 -4.78
N ASP A 95 -10.45 -19.43 -5.10
CA ASP A 95 -9.72 -19.84 -6.37
C ASP A 95 -9.44 -19.01 -7.69
N ALA A 96 -8.18 -19.18 -8.20
CA ALA A 96 -7.47 -19.06 -9.51
C ALA A 96 -7.77 -18.08 -10.69
N GLY A 97 -6.68 -17.58 -11.33
CA GLY A 97 -6.61 -17.29 -12.79
C GLY A 97 -5.56 -16.25 -13.26
N SER A 98 -4.53 -16.64 -14.04
CA SER A 98 -3.44 -15.76 -14.51
C SER A 98 -3.41 -15.51 -16.03
N ALA A 99 -3.22 -14.25 -16.45
CA ALA A 99 -2.75 -13.85 -17.79
C ALA A 99 -2.42 -12.35 -17.85
N ASP A 100 -1.13 -11.98 -17.96
CA ASP A 100 -0.68 -10.64 -18.38
C ASP A 100 0.61 -10.76 -19.22
N ALA A 101 0.52 -10.42 -20.51
CA ALA A 101 1.65 -10.23 -21.43
C ALA A 101 1.16 -9.44 -22.65
N GLU A 102 2.05 -8.68 -23.30
CA GLU A 102 1.79 -7.86 -24.51
C GLU A 102 0.92 -6.59 -24.31
N MET A 103 1.38 -5.67 -23.45
CA MET A 103 1.11 -4.22 -23.57
C MET A 103 2.43 -3.48 -23.82
N ASP A 104 2.55 -2.74 -24.94
CA ASP A 104 3.34 -1.51 -25.19
C ASP A 104 3.76 -1.37 -26.68
N GLU A 105 2.89 -0.78 -27.52
CA GLU A 105 3.26 -0.34 -28.88
C GLU A 105 2.72 1.07 -29.30
N ASP A 106 2.27 1.92 -28.38
CA ASP A 106 2.22 3.38 -28.63
C ASP A 106 2.32 4.22 -27.31
N PRO A 107 3.37 5.04 -27.12
CA PRO A 107 3.54 5.87 -25.91
C PRO A 107 2.52 7.01 -25.77
N GLU A 108 2.01 7.57 -26.87
CA GLU A 108 1.03 8.66 -26.82
C GLU A 108 -0.36 8.12 -26.48
N LEU A 109 -0.69 6.91 -26.97
CA LEU A 109 -1.92 6.19 -26.59
C LEU A 109 -1.96 5.89 -25.08
N ALA A 110 -0.89 5.29 -24.56
CA ALA A 110 -0.77 4.95 -23.14
C ALA A 110 -0.96 6.19 -22.24
N ALA A 111 -0.23 7.28 -22.53
CA ALA A 111 -0.33 8.53 -21.79
C ALA A 111 -1.72 9.20 -21.89
N ALA A 112 -2.39 9.12 -23.06
CA ALA A 112 -3.72 9.67 -23.24
C ALA A 112 -4.80 8.94 -22.43
N ILE A 113 -4.67 7.61 -22.26
CA ILE A 113 -5.60 6.81 -21.45
C ILE A 113 -5.32 7.02 -19.96
N ALA A 114 -4.05 7.06 -19.54
CA ALA A 114 -3.66 7.27 -18.13
C ALA A 114 -4.01 8.67 -17.59
N ALA A 115 -4.16 9.67 -18.48
CA ALA A 115 -4.69 10.98 -18.12
C ALA A 115 -6.20 10.98 -17.83
N GLN A 116 -6.96 9.95 -18.27
CA GLN A 116 -8.41 9.84 -18.06
C GLN A 116 -8.76 9.05 -16.79
N SER A 117 -8.00 7.99 -16.44
CA SER A 117 -8.23 7.20 -15.20
C SER A 117 -8.01 7.98 -13.89
N ALA A 118 -7.20 9.06 -13.94
CA ALA A 118 -6.95 9.93 -12.79
C ALA A 118 -8.20 10.62 -12.21
N ALA A 119 -9.33 10.63 -12.93
CA ALA A 119 -10.61 11.15 -12.46
C ALA A 119 -11.44 10.06 -11.75
N SER A 120 -11.05 9.65 -10.54
CA SER A 120 -11.79 8.66 -9.76
C SER A 120 -13.27 9.05 -9.59
N PRO A 121 -14.24 8.26 -10.11
CA PRO A 121 -15.65 8.59 -9.97
C PRO A 121 -16.06 8.52 -8.49
N SER A 122 -16.65 9.60 -7.98
CA SER A 122 -17.00 9.73 -6.57
C SER A 122 -18.12 8.75 -6.18
N GLY A 123 -17.79 7.72 -5.38
CA GLY A 123 -18.78 6.77 -4.88
C GLY A 123 -18.23 5.54 -4.17
N ALA A 124 -17.05 5.04 -4.55
CA ALA A 124 -16.40 3.95 -3.81
C ALA A 124 -15.74 4.46 -2.52
N PRO A 125 -15.78 3.69 -1.42
CA PRO A 125 -14.87 3.88 -0.30
C PRO A 125 -13.41 3.69 -0.72
N VAL A 126 -12.52 4.51 -0.18
CA VAL A 126 -11.05 4.35 -0.31
C VAL A 126 -10.46 3.56 0.87
N SER A 127 -11.31 3.05 1.76
CA SER A 127 -10.94 2.39 3.01
C SER A 127 -11.95 1.30 3.40
N VAL A 128 -11.46 0.24 4.05
CA VAL A 128 -12.27 -0.80 4.70
C VAL A 128 -11.78 -1.00 6.13
N ILE A 129 -12.67 -0.74 7.11
CA ILE A 129 -12.37 -0.85 8.54
C ILE A 129 -12.32 -2.33 8.95
N LEU A 130 -11.26 -2.72 9.66
CA LEU A 130 -11.04 -4.05 10.22
C LEU A 130 -11.63 -4.16 11.64
N SER A 131 -11.78 -5.39 12.12
CA SER A 131 -12.41 -5.69 13.42
C SER A 131 -11.65 -5.19 14.65
N ASP A 132 -10.41 -4.73 14.50
CA ASP A 132 -9.58 -4.12 15.54
C ASP A 132 -9.61 -2.58 15.53
N GLY A 133 -10.31 -1.96 14.58
CA GLY A 133 -10.40 -0.51 14.40
C GLY A 133 -9.36 0.09 13.46
N THR A 134 -8.39 -0.69 12.96
CA THR A 134 -7.53 -0.28 11.84
C THR A 134 -8.33 -0.28 10.53
N ALA A 135 -7.76 0.20 9.42
CA ALA A 135 -8.39 0.13 8.11
C ALA A 135 -7.38 -0.22 7.01
N VAL A 136 -7.76 -1.09 6.06
CA VAL A 136 -7.04 -1.21 4.79
C VAL A 136 -7.42 -0.03 3.92
N VAL A 137 -6.45 0.70 3.37
CA VAL A 137 -6.68 1.96 2.63
C VAL A 137 -5.96 1.99 1.29
N ARG A 138 -6.64 2.54 0.27
CA ARG A 138 -6.07 2.93 -1.04
C ARG A 138 -5.34 4.27 -0.85
N ARG A 139 -4.02 4.30 -1.06
CA ARG A 139 -3.22 5.52 -1.09
C ARG A 139 -2.97 5.89 -2.56
N ILE A 140 -3.70 6.90 -3.03
CA ILE A 140 -3.68 7.35 -4.42
C ILE A 140 -2.30 7.91 -4.78
N ILE A 141 -1.73 7.38 -5.86
CA ILE A 141 -0.45 7.72 -6.48
C ILE A 141 -0.71 8.64 -7.69
N ALA A 142 0.27 9.44 -8.09
CA ALA A 142 0.16 10.25 -9.30
C ALA A 142 0.15 9.37 -10.56
N SER A 143 -0.75 9.66 -11.50
CA SER A 143 -0.72 9.05 -12.85
C SER A 143 0.34 9.76 -13.69
N ASP A 144 1.59 9.32 -13.55
CA ASP A 144 2.79 10.00 -14.06
C ASP A 144 3.71 9.08 -14.91
N ASN A 145 3.13 8.02 -15.50
CA ASN A 145 3.83 6.91 -16.16
C ASN A 145 4.82 6.13 -15.26
N SER A 146 4.91 6.47 -13.97
CA SER A 146 5.77 5.84 -12.97
C SER A 146 4.99 5.34 -11.75
N CYS A 147 3.66 5.25 -11.85
CA CYS A 147 2.76 4.88 -10.75
C CYS A 147 3.15 3.57 -10.05
N LEU A 148 3.50 2.51 -10.78
CA LEU A 148 4.01 1.26 -10.19
C LEU A 148 5.20 1.49 -9.27
N PHE A 149 6.24 2.18 -9.76
CA PHE A 149 7.48 2.40 -9.00
C PHE A 149 7.25 3.36 -7.84
N ASN A 150 6.36 4.35 -7.98
CA ASN A 150 5.94 5.24 -6.91
C ASN A 150 5.10 4.50 -5.85
N ALA A 151 4.26 3.53 -6.25
CA ALA A 151 3.50 2.69 -5.34
C ALA A 151 4.41 1.71 -4.57
N VAL A 152 5.37 1.07 -5.26
CA VAL A 152 6.39 0.20 -4.63
C VAL A 152 7.29 1.01 -3.69
N GLY A 153 7.82 2.15 -4.14
CA GLY A 153 8.60 3.08 -3.30
C GLY A 153 7.82 3.57 -2.09
N TYR A 154 6.50 3.77 -2.22
CA TYR A 154 5.64 4.08 -1.09
C TYR A 154 5.55 2.90 -0.11
N VAL A 155 5.15 1.70 -0.56
CA VAL A 155 4.91 0.58 0.38
C VAL A 155 6.19 0.07 1.02
N MET A 156 7.31 0.05 0.30
CA MET A 156 8.61 -0.37 0.84
C MET A 156 9.24 0.72 1.70
N GLU A 157 9.48 1.91 1.15
CA GLU A 157 10.31 2.93 1.80
C GLU A 157 9.50 4.09 2.41
N GLY A 158 8.35 4.41 1.84
CA GLY A 158 7.49 5.54 2.23
C GLY A 158 7.66 6.78 1.34
N SER A 159 8.37 6.63 0.22
CA SER A 159 8.74 7.71 -0.70
C SER A 159 7.99 7.60 -2.02
N LEU A 160 7.64 8.76 -2.59
CA LEU A 160 7.00 8.89 -3.91
C LEU A 160 8.01 9.43 -4.95
N GLN A 161 9.30 9.12 -4.78
CA GLN A 161 10.39 9.64 -5.60
C GLN A 161 11.38 8.56 -6.07
N GLU A 162 11.19 7.30 -5.68
CA GLU A 162 12.15 6.22 -5.96
C GLU A 162 12.10 5.66 -7.38
N ALA A 163 11.15 6.11 -8.22
CA ALA A 163 11.00 5.61 -9.58
C ALA A 163 12.30 5.56 -10.41
N PRO A 164 13.21 6.57 -10.38
CA PRO A 164 14.50 6.48 -11.07
C PRO A 164 15.42 5.39 -10.50
N HIS A 165 15.42 5.20 -9.17
CA HIS A 165 16.26 4.19 -8.50
C HIS A 165 15.74 2.77 -8.79
N LEU A 166 14.45 2.53 -8.64
CA LEU A 166 13.85 1.22 -8.88
C LEU A 166 14.01 0.78 -10.34
N ARG A 167 13.81 1.69 -11.30
CA ARG A 167 14.09 1.43 -12.73
C ARG A 167 15.56 1.06 -12.97
N GLN A 168 16.50 1.67 -12.26
CA GLN A 168 17.93 1.32 -12.34
C GLN A 168 18.20 -0.08 -11.75
N VAL A 169 17.66 -0.41 -10.58
CA VAL A 169 17.75 -1.75 -9.96
C VAL A 169 17.25 -2.85 -10.91
N ILE A 170 16.13 -2.58 -11.60
CA ILE A 170 15.55 -3.49 -12.59
C ILE A 170 16.46 -3.63 -13.82
N ALA A 171 16.93 -2.52 -14.40
CA ALA A 171 17.84 -2.55 -15.55
C ALA A 171 19.18 -3.26 -15.24
N GLU A 172 19.70 -3.10 -14.02
CA GLU A 172 20.92 -3.79 -13.56
C GLU A 172 20.68 -5.28 -13.32
N THR A 173 19.54 -5.66 -12.74
CA THR A 173 19.14 -7.08 -12.54
C THR A 173 18.93 -7.80 -13.88
N VAL A 174 18.22 -7.17 -14.82
CA VAL A 174 17.99 -7.72 -16.17
C VAL A 174 19.30 -7.85 -16.95
N ALA A 175 20.23 -6.90 -16.81
CA ALA A 175 21.55 -6.98 -17.43
C ALA A 175 22.49 -8.03 -16.81
N ALA A 176 22.27 -8.41 -15.54
CA ALA A 176 23.10 -9.36 -14.82
C ALA A 176 22.73 -10.83 -15.08
N ASP A 177 21.49 -11.12 -15.46
CA ASP A 177 20.99 -12.47 -15.76
C ASP A 177 20.31 -12.54 -17.13
N SER A 178 21.12 -12.53 -18.19
CA SER A 178 20.65 -12.67 -19.57
C SER A 178 20.08 -14.06 -19.89
N ASP A 179 20.31 -15.06 -19.05
CA ASP A 179 19.90 -16.44 -19.27
C ASP A 179 18.46 -16.67 -18.78
N THR A 180 18.05 -16.00 -17.69
CA THR A 180 16.63 -15.85 -17.30
C THR A 180 15.93 -14.80 -18.18
N PHE A 181 16.48 -13.58 -18.23
CA PHE A 181 15.84 -12.44 -18.89
C PHE A 181 16.12 -12.39 -20.40
N THR A 182 15.66 -13.44 -21.09
CA THR A 182 15.77 -13.59 -22.54
C THR A 182 14.77 -12.70 -23.30
N GLU A 183 14.97 -12.54 -24.61
CA GLU A 183 14.04 -11.80 -25.49
C GLU A 183 12.59 -12.36 -25.44
N GLY A 184 12.44 -13.68 -25.32
CA GLY A 184 11.14 -14.33 -25.17
C GLY A 184 10.49 -14.18 -23.79
N PHE A 185 11.26 -13.77 -22.77
CA PHE A 185 10.74 -13.42 -21.44
C PHE A 185 10.37 -11.93 -21.36
N LEU A 186 11.13 -11.07 -22.03
CA LEU A 186 11.03 -9.61 -21.95
C LEU A 186 10.18 -8.96 -23.06
N GLY A 187 9.78 -9.72 -24.08
CA GLY A 187 9.11 -9.21 -25.29
C GLY A 187 9.99 -8.37 -26.23
N ARG A 188 11.28 -8.16 -25.87
CA ARG A 188 12.28 -7.40 -26.63
C ARG A 188 13.70 -7.83 -26.23
N PRO A 189 14.75 -7.58 -27.02
CA PRO A 189 16.12 -7.94 -26.66
C PRO A 189 16.55 -7.38 -25.31
N ASN A 190 17.20 -8.20 -24.47
CA ASN A 190 17.61 -7.87 -23.10
C ASN A 190 18.24 -6.46 -22.94
N LYS A 191 19.23 -6.14 -23.79
CA LYS A 191 19.90 -4.82 -23.78
C LYS A 191 18.98 -3.66 -24.16
N GLU A 192 17.97 -3.89 -24.99
CA GLU A 192 16.95 -2.90 -25.31
C GLU A 192 16.02 -2.69 -24.11
N TYR A 193 15.61 -3.78 -23.42
CA TYR A 193 14.81 -3.70 -22.21
C TYR A 193 15.47 -2.83 -21.13
N CYS A 194 16.76 -3.05 -20.84
CA CYS A 194 17.51 -2.21 -19.90
C CYS A 194 17.53 -0.73 -20.29
N GLN A 195 17.52 -0.40 -21.59
CA GLN A 195 17.46 0.98 -22.09
C GLN A 195 16.03 1.54 -22.15
N TRP A 196 15.02 0.68 -22.17
CA TRP A 196 13.61 1.00 -22.24
C TRP A 196 13.04 1.29 -20.84
N ILE A 197 13.29 0.41 -19.86
CA ILE A 197 12.74 0.52 -18.49
C ILE A 197 13.27 1.75 -17.72
N LEU A 198 14.48 2.21 -18.06
CA LEU A 198 15.10 3.42 -17.48
C LEU A 198 14.38 4.73 -17.86
N LYS A 199 13.48 4.73 -18.84
CA LYS A 199 12.78 5.93 -19.30
C LYS A 199 11.52 6.17 -18.46
N ALA A 200 11.33 7.40 -17.98
CA ALA A 200 10.20 7.76 -17.13
C ALA A 200 8.82 7.67 -17.83
N ASP A 201 8.78 7.59 -19.16
CA ASP A 201 7.56 7.41 -19.96
C ASP A 201 7.16 5.94 -20.16
N LYS A 202 7.88 4.98 -19.56
CA LYS A 202 7.59 3.54 -19.68
C LYS A 202 7.02 2.96 -18.42
N TRP A 203 5.96 2.17 -18.57
CA TRP A 203 5.30 1.54 -17.44
C TRP A 203 6.10 0.33 -16.99
N GLY A 204 5.79 -0.18 -15.80
CA GLY A 204 6.25 -1.48 -15.34
C GLY A 204 5.05 -2.41 -15.19
N GLY A 205 5.31 -3.71 -15.10
CA GLY A 205 4.27 -4.70 -14.82
C GLY A 205 4.78 -5.87 -13.99
N ALA A 206 4.29 -7.07 -14.32
CA ALA A 206 4.63 -8.30 -13.61
C ALA A 206 6.14 -8.60 -13.54
N ILE A 207 6.91 -8.23 -14.58
CA ILE A 207 8.38 -8.39 -14.60
C ILE A 207 9.02 -7.55 -13.51
N GLU A 208 8.70 -6.25 -13.46
CA GLU A 208 9.19 -5.30 -12.46
C GLU A 208 8.82 -5.74 -11.05
N LEU A 209 7.57 -6.14 -10.80
CA LEU A 209 7.14 -6.61 -9.47
C LEU A 209 7.88 -7.88 -9.04
N SER A 210 8.14 -8.81 -9.96
CA SER A 210 8.91 -10.03 -9.68
C SER A 210 10.38 -9.76 -9.31
N ILE A 211 10.98 -8.70 -9.88
CA ILE A 211 12.35 -8.26 -9.59
C ILE A 211 12.39 -7.47 -8.29
N LEU A 212 11.49 -6.51 -8.10
CA LEU A 212 11.45 -5.64 -6.94
C LEU A 212 11.10 -6.42 -5.66
N SER A 213 10.21 -7.40 -5.73
CA SER A 213 9.95 -8.34 -4.62
C SER A 213 11.23 -9.04 -4.15
N LYS A 214 12.05 -9.54 -5.09
CA LYS A 214 13.33 -10.21 -4.79
C LYS A 214 14.39 -9.24 -4.25
N PHE A 215 14.45 -8.01 -4.79
CA PHE A 215 15.37 -6.96 -4.34
C PHE A 215 15.08 -6.52 -2.89
N PHE A 216 13.81 -6.30 -2.55
CA PHE A 216 13.39 -5.92 -1.20
C PHE A 216 13.30 -7.10 -0.21
N ALA A 217 13.44 -8.34 -0.69
CA ALA A 217 13.18 -9.56 0.07
C ALA A 217 11.81 -9.53 0.79
N CYS A 218 10.79 -9.11 0.03
CA CYS A 218 9.44 -8.84 0.50
C CYS A 218 8.44 -9.32 -0.57
N GLU A 219 7.40 -10.05 -0.17
CA GLU A 219 6.32 -10.41 -1.09
C GLU A 219 5.55 -9.15 -1.52
N ILE A 220 5.02 -9.14 -2.74
CA ILE A 220 4.14 -8.06 -3.22
C ILE A 220 2.83 -8.69 -3.67
N ALA A 221 1.74 -8.45 -2.93
CA ALA A 221 0.39 -8.85 -3.31
C ALA A 221 -0.30 -7.71 -4.07
N ALA A 222 -0.36 -7.82 -5.39
CA ALA A 222 -1.12 -6.93 -6.26
C ALA A 222 -2.56 -7.45 -6.41
N TYR A 223 -3.54 -6.57 -6.20
CA TYR A 223 -4.96 -6.87 -6.41
C TYR A 223 -5.47 -6.13 -7.64
N ASP A 224 -6.06 -6.85 -8.60
CA ASP A 224 -6.70 -6.26 -9.78
C ASP A 224 -8.18 -5.96 -9.49
N ILE A 225 -8.61 -4.71 -9.68
CA ILE A 225 -10.00 -4.30 -9.52
C ILE A 225 -10.90 -4.90 -10.62
N GLN A 226 -10.42 -5.08 -11.85
CA GLN A 226 -11.23 -5.60 -12.95
C GLN A 226 -11.60 -7.07 -12.71
N THR A 227 -10.61 -7.95 -12.46
CA THR A 227 -10.87 -9.39 -12.25
C THR A 227 -11.08 -9.81 -10.80
N GLN A 228 -10.78 -8.94 -9.83
CA GLN A 228 -10.76 -9.24 -8.38
C GLN A 228 -9.72 -10.31 -7.97
N ARG A 229 -8.76 -10.65 -8.85
CA ARG A 229 -7.65 -11.56 -8.53
C ARG A 229 -6.61 -10.92 -7.62
N GLN A 230 -5.84 -11.76 -6.93
CA GLN A 230 -4.68 -11.39 -6.13
C GLN A 230 -3.45 -12.12 -6.68
N ASP A 231 -2.57 -11.39 -7.36
CA ASP A 231 -1.28 -11.90 -7.83
C ASP A 231 -0.20 -11.59 -6.80
N VAL A 232 0.50 -12.60 -6.30
CA VAL A 232 1.54 -12.42 -5.27
C VAL A 232 2.92 -12.77 -5.81
N TYR A 233 3.77 -11.76 -5.93
CA TYR A 233 5.16 -11.91 -6.35
C TYR A 233 6.03 -12.27 -5.16
N GLY A 234 6.92 -13.25 -5.33
CA GLY A 234 7.93 -13.64 -4.33
C GLY A 234 7.53 -14.72 -3.31
N GLN A 235 6.39 -15.39 -3.48
CA GLN A 235 5.92 -16.47 -2.59
C GLN A 235 6.95 -17.61 -2.39
N ASP A 236 7.79 -17.86 -3.40
CA ASP A 236 8.85 -18.87 -3.37
C ASP A 236 10.10 -18.42 -2.59
N GLY A 237 10.24 -17.12 -2.30
CA GLY A 237 11.35 -16.53 -1.57
C GLY A 237 11.32 -16.74 -0.06
N GLY A 238 10.17 -17.15 0.51
CA GLY A 238 10.01 -17.38 1.95
C GLY A 238 10.13 -16.10 2.78
N TYR A 239 9.68 -14.96 2.25
CA TYR A 239 9.88 -13.65 2.85
C TYR A 239 8.99 -13.43 4.08
N GLY A 240 9.58 -12.91 5.16
CA GLY A 240 8.87 -12.60 6.41
C GLY A 240 8.09 -11.27 6.38
N GLN A 241 7.93 -10.66 5.21
CA GLN A 241 7.21 -9.40 4.98
C GLN A 241 6.48 -9.49 3.64
N GLN A 242 5.30 -8.85 3.57
CA GLN A 242 4.50 -8.66 2.37
C GLN A 242 3.97 -7.21 2.33
N ALA A 243 4.00 -6.62 1.14
CA ALA A 243 3.40 -5.33 0.80
C ALA A 243 2.16 -5.50 -0.11
N LEU A 244 1.25 -4.51 -0.13
CA LEU A 244 0.01 -4.55 -0.92
C LEU A 244 -0.04 -3.48 -2.01
N LEU A 245 -0.41 -3.86 -3.23
CA LEU A 245 -0.70 -2.94 -4.34
C LEU A 245 -2.12 -3.13 -4.86
N LEU A 246 -2.69 -2.08 -5.44
CA LEU A 246 -3.98 -2.08 -6.10
C LEU A 246 -3.78 -1.67 -7.56
N TYR A 247 -4.34 -2.45 -8.50
CA TYR A 247 -4.26 -2.22 -9.94
C TYR A 247 -5.65 -2.04 -10.52
N ASP A 248 -5.85 -1.02 -11.36
CA ASP A 248 -7.16 -0.71 -11.94
C ASP A 248 -7.31 -1.05 -13.43
N GLY A 249 -6.43 -1.90 -13.96
CA GLY A 249 -6.35 -2.22 -15.39
C GLY A 249 -5.43 -1.27 -16.19
N LEU A 250 -4.90 -0.23 -15.55
CA LEU A 250 -3.97 0.72 -16.17
C LEU A 250 -2.97 1.35 -15.19
N HIS A 251 -3.42 1.66 -13.97
CA HIS A 251 -2.68 2.42 -12.97
C HIS A 251 -2.52 1.63 -11.67
N TYR A 252 -1.38 1.82 -11.00
CA TYR A 252 -1.06 1.20 -9.72
C TYR A 252 -1.12 2.22 -8.57
N ASP A 253 -1.93 1.90 -7.57
CA ASP A 253 -1.94 2.56 -6.28
C ASP A 253 -1.35 1.67 -5.18
N ALA A 254 -0.87 2.31 -4.11
CA ALA A 254 -0.44 1.59 -2.91
C ALA A 254 -1.63 1.22 -2.03
N MET A 255 -1.57 0.06 -1.38
CA MET A 255 -2.43 -0.26 -0.23
C MET A 255 -1.61 -0.38 1.04
N ALA A 256 -2.21 0.04 2.16
CA ALA A 256 -1.59 -0.04 3.48
C ALA A 256 -2.65 -0.25 4.56
N VAL A 257 -2.22 -0.63 5.77
CA VAL A 257 -3.09 -0.68 6.96
C VAL A 257 -2.90 0.62 7.75
N ALA A 258 -3.88 1.51 7.64
CA ALA A 258 -3.98 2.74 8.42
C ALA A 258 -4.39 2.43 9.87
N ALA A 259 -3.82 3.17 10.83
CA ALA A 259 -4.10 2.98 12.26
C ALA A 259 -5.59 3.19 12.65
N PHE A 260 -6.34 3.92 11.83
CA PHE A 260 -7.80 4.12 11.89
C PHE A 260 -8.27 4.69 10.55
N ASP A 261 -9.58 4.70 10.27
CA ASP A 261 -10.12 5.29 9.04
C ASP A 261 -9.82 6.80 8.94
N GLY A 262 -9.40 7.25 7.76
CA GLY A 262 -8.94 8.63 7.54
C GLY A 262 -7.62 9.00 8.24
N ALA A 263 -6.88 8.06 8.85
CA ALA A 263 -5.58 8.36 9.46
C ALA A 263 -4.57 8.91 8.43
N PRO A 264 -3.68 9.84 8.83
CA PRO A 264 -2.63 10.36 7.96
C PRO A 264 -1.61 9.27 7.62
N LYS A 265 -1.03 9.37 6.41
CA LYS A 265 -0.17 8.34 5.80
C LYS A 265 1.09 8.01 6.61
N GLU A 266 1.53 8.93 7.46
CA GLU A 266 2.64 8.76 8.41
C GLU A 266 2.33 7.79 9.57
N LEU A 267 1.09 7.25 9.63
CA LEU A 267 0.65 6.18 10.53
C LEU A 267 0.41 4.84 9.83
N ASP A 268 0.72 4.73 8.53
CA ASP A 268 0.48 3.50 7.76
C ASP A 268 1.47 2.38 8.14
N ILE A 269 0.92 1.20 8.42
CA ILE A 269 1.64 -0.07 8.37
C ILE A 269 1.63 -0.52 6.91
N ARG A 270 2.77 -0.37 6.23
CA ARG A 270 2.92 -0.55 4.79
C ARG A 270 3.39 -1.96 4.37
N MET A 271 3.93 -2.71 5.32
CA MET A 271 4.33 -4.11 5.20
C MET A 271 3.91 -4.86 6.48
N PHE A 272 3.59 -6.15 6.35
CA PHE A 272 3.25 -7.05 7.46
C PHE A 272 3.80 -8.45 7.21
N ASP A 273 3.95 -9.28 8.25
CA ASP A 273 4.28 -10.70 8.08
C ASP A 273 3.03 -11.46 7.58
N PRO A 274 3.08 -12.09 6.37
CA PRO A 274 1.92 -12.78 5.79
C PRO A 274 1.49 -14.01 6.59
N ASN A 275 2.32 -14.51 7.51
CA ASN A 275 2.02 -15.66 8.38
C ASN A 275 1.46 -15.23 9.75
N ALA A 276 1.41 -13.93 10.05
CA ALA A 276 0.94 -13.44 11.35
C ALA A 276 -0.59 -13.51 11.46
N PRO A 277 -1.16 -13.65 12.68
CA PRO A 277 -2.60 -13.88 12.87
C PRO A 277 -3.52 -12.82 12.23
N GLN A 278 -3.06 -11.58 12.11
CA GLN A 278 -3.80 -10.48 11.48
C GLN A 278 -3.78 -10.49 9.94
N ALA A 279 -2.87 -11.23 9.29
CA ALA A 279 -2.71 -11.22 7.83
C ALA A 279 -4.02 -11.61 7.10
N ALA A 280 -4.75 -12.62 7.61
CA ALA A 280 -6.04 -13.02 7.05
C ALA A 280 -7.13 -11.92 7.14
N ALA A 281 -7.08 -11.05 8.17
CA ALA A 281 -7.98 -9.91 8.28
C ALA A 281 -7.60 -8.79 7.31
N ILE A 282 -6.29 -8.54 7.14
CA ILE A 282 -5.75 -7.57 6.18
C ILE A 282 -6.11 -7.96 4.74
N HIS A 283 -5.84 -9.21 4.34
CA HIS A 283 -6.23 -9.74 3.04
C HIS A 283 -7.74 -9.66 2.79
N LYS A 284 -8.57 -9.96 3.80
CA LYS A 284 -10.03 -9.80 3.69
C LYS A 284 -10.43 -8.33 3.48
N GLY A 285 -9.78 -7.39 4.17
CA GLY A 285 -10.02 -5.96 4.00
C GLY A 285 -9.61 -5.45 2.61
N ALA A 286 -8.48 -5.93 2.09
CA ALA A 286 -8.03 -5.63 0.72
C ALA A 286 -9.02 -6.18 -0.32
N ALA A 287 -9.42 -7.45 -0.22
CA ALA A 287 -10.39 -8.07 -1.12
C ALA A 287 -11.78 -7.38 -1.07
N GLU A 288 -12.23 -6.94 0.09
CA GLU A 288 -13.47 -6.16 0.25
C GLU A 288 -13.34 -4.76 -0.40
N LEU A 289 -12.20 -4.08 -0.24
CA LEU A 289 -11.93 -2.78 -0.88
C LEU A 289 -11.91 -2.90 -2.41
N VAL A 290 -11.28 -3.97 -2.92
CA VAL A 290 -11.24 -4.37 -4.33
C VAL A 290 -12.65 -4.64 -4.86
N ALA A 291 -13.46 -5.43 -4.16
CA ALA A 291 -14.84 -5.73 -4.54
C ALA A 291 -15.75 -4.48 -4.55
N GLN A 292 -15.53 -3.54 -3.62
CA GLN A 292 -16.24 -2.26 -3.59
C GLN A 292 -15.83 -1.35 -4.77
N ALA A 293 -14.54 -1.27 -5.08
CA ALA A 293 -14.03 -0.53 -6.24
C ALA A 293 -14.51 -1.14 -7.57
N HIS A 294 -14.53 -2.48 -7.68
CA HIS A 294 -15.07 -3.21 -8.83
C HIS A 294 -16.55 -2.90 -9.04
N LYS A 295 -17.36 -2.99 -7.97
CA LYS A 295 -18.78 -2.67 -7.99
C LYS A 295 -19.07 -1.22 -8.38
N ALA A 296 -18.16 -0.31 -8.04
CA ALA A 296 -18.19 1.09 -8.44
C ALA A 296 -17.61 1.37 -9.84
N ARG A 297 -17.07 0.34 -10.53
CA ARG A 297 -16.35 0.44 -11.81
C ARG A 297 -15.18 1.43 -11.79
N GLN A 298 -14.39 1.39 -10.71
CA GLN A 298 -13.11 2.10 -10.65
C GLN A 298 -11.99 1.27 -11.29
N PHE A 299 -12.19 0.88 -12.55
CA PHE A 299 -11.23 0.15 -13.38
C PHE A 299 -11.43 0.46 -14.87
N THR A 300 -10.36 0.35 -15.65
CA THR A 300 -10.37 0.54 -17.11
C THR A 300 -10.31 -0.81 -17.81
N ASP A 301 -11.40 -1.22 -18.46
CA ASP A 301 -11.45 -2.45 -19.25
C ASP A 301 -10.74 -2.27 -20.60
N VAL A 302 -9.41 -2.33 -20.60
CA VAL A 302 -8.55 -2.13 -21.78
C VAL A 302 -8.86 -3.10 -22.94
N ALA A 303 -9.50 -4.24 -22.65
CA ALA A 303 -9.95 -5.20 -23.65
C ALA A 303 -11.29 -4.82 -24.34
N ASN A 304 -12.13 -3.98 -23.72
CA ASN A 304 -13.50 -3.71 -24.20
C ASN A 304 -13.92 -2.24 -24.27
N PHE A 305 -13.17 -1.30 -23.69
CA PHE A 305 -13.54 0.12 -23.62
C PHE A 305 -13.81 0.76 -25.00
N THR A 306 -14.81 1.64 -25.05
CA THR A 306 -15.26 2.30 -26.28
C THR A 306 -14.51 3.61 -26.50
N LEU A 307 -13.52 3.55 -27.40
CA LEU A 307 -12.71 4.70 -27.80
C LEU A 307 -13.30 5.41 -29.01
N ARG A 308 -13.14 6.73 -29.06
CA ARG A 308 -13.34 7.54 -30.26
C ARG A 308 -12.04 8.21 -30.67
N CYS A 309 -11.64 8.02 -31.92
CA CYS A 309 -10.55 8.80 -32.50
C CYS A 309 -10.95 10.28 -32.61
N GLY A 310 -10.26 11.17 -31.90
CA GLY A 310 -10.53 12.61 -31.90
C GLY A 310 -10.36 13.25 -33.28
N ALA A 311 -9.48 12.70 -34.13
CA ALA A 311 -9.17 13.25 -35.45
C ALA A 311 -10.24 12.93 -36.52
N CYS A 312 -10.75 11.69 -36.58
CA CYS A 312 -11.70 11.24 -37.59
C CYS A 312 -13.10 10.86 -37.06
N GLN A 313 -13.30 10.92 -35.73
CA GLN A 313 -14.55 10.60 -35.03
C GLN A 313 -15.03 9.15 -35.17
N LEU A 314 -14.18 8.23 -35.66
CA LEU A 314 -14.46 6.80 -35.70
C LEU A 314 -14.54 6.23 -34.27
N GLY A 315 -15.59 5.46 -33.98
CA GLY A 315 -15.71 4.64 -32.77
C GLY A 315 -14.98 3.30 -32.95
N LEU A 316 -14.29 2.87 -31.90
CA LEU A 316 -13.36 1.74 -31.83
C LEU A 316 -13.58 1.03 -30.49
N LYS A 317 -13.27 -0.27 -30.42
CA LYS A 317 -13.44 -1.08 -29.21
C LYS A 317 -12.15 -1.77 -28.77
N GLY A 318 -11.72 -1.48 -27.54
CA GLY A 318 -10.52 -2.05 -26.94
C GLY A 318 -9.22 -1.49 -27.54
N GLU A 319 -8.10 -1.79 -26.88
CA GLU A 319 -6.76 -1.35 -27.31
C GLU A 319 -6.44 -1.83 -28.73
N LYS A 320 -6.83 -3.06 -29.07
CA LYS A 320 -6.55 -3.67 -30.38
C LYS A 320 -7.09 -2.85 -31.56
N GLU A 321 -8.35 -2.42 -31.53
CA GLU A 321 -8.91 -1.62 -32.62
C GLU A 321 -8.28 -0.22 -32.67
N ALA A 322 -7.85 0.33 -31.53
CA ALA A 322 -7.11 1.59 -31.48
C ALA A 322 -5.69 1.47 -32.06
N LEU A 323 -4.95 0.41 -31.76
CA LEU A 323 -3.63 0.11 -32.33
C LEU A 323 -3.72 -0.16 -33.85
N GLU A 324 -4.71 -0.95 -34.30
CA GLU A 324 -4.96 -1.17 -35.72
C GLU A 324 -5.34 0.14 -36.43
N HIS A 325 -6.15 1.01 -35.80
CA HIS A 325 -6.47 2.33 -36.31
C HIS A 325 -5.25 3.26 -36.38
N ALA A 326 -4.45 3.36 -35.32
CA ALA A 326 -3.25 4.18 -35.26
C ALA A 326 -2.25 3.76 -36.35
N LYS A 327 -1.96 2.46 -36.46
CA LYS A 327 -1.07 1.89 -37.49
C LYS A 327 -1.58 2.10 -38.91
N ALA A 328 -2.90 2.13 -39.12
CA ALA A 328 -3.51 2.35 -40.44
C ALA A 328 -3.65 3.84 -40.84
N THR A 329 -3.68 4.78 -39.88
CA THR A 329 -4.07 6.18 -40.13
C THR A 329 -3.13 7.26 -39.60
N GLY A 330 -2.23 6.92 -38.67
CA GLY A 330 -1.38 7.89 -37.97
C GLY A 330 -2.10 8.74 -36.91
N HIS A 331 -3.31 8.35 -36.48
CA HIS A 331 -4.02 9.03 -35.39
C HIS A 331 -3.72 8.38 -34.04
N ALA A 332 -3.16 9.14 -33.09
CA ALA A 332 -2.91 8.72 -31.70
C ALA A 332 -3.87 9.37 -30.66
N ASN A 333 -4.70 10.35 -31.07
CA ASN A 333 -5.64 11.02 -30.18
C ASN A 333 -6.94 10.22 -30.04
N PHE A 334 -7.09 9.49 -28.93
CA PHE A 334 -8.30 8.73 -28.60
C PHE A 334 -8.91 9.18 -27.27
N GLN A 335 -10.24 9.19 -27.22
CA GLN A 335 -11.03 9.59 -26.05
C GLN A 335 -12.04 8.49 -25.72
N GLU A 336 -12.17 8.11 -24.45
CA GLU A 336 -13.23 7.16 -24.06
C GLU A 336 -14.60 7.85 -24.13
N TYR A 337 -15.64 7.11 -24.54
CA TYR A 337 -17.02 7.59 -24.52
C TYR A 337 -18.01 6.52 -24.11
N SER A 338 -19.08 6.96 -23.44
CA SER A 338 -20.27 6.18 -23.04
C SER A 338 -21.44 6.38 -23.98
#